data_AF-A0A1S2P0E6-F1
#
_entry.id   AF-A0A1S2P0E6-F1
#
_cell.length_a   1.000
_cell.length_b   1.000
_cell.length_c   1.000
_cell.angle_alpha   90.00
_cell.angle_beta   90.00
_cell.angle_gamma   90.00
#
_symmetry.space_group_name_H-M   'P 1'
#
loop_
_entity.id
_entity.type
_entity.pdbx_description
1 polymer ?
#
loop_
_entity_poly.entity_id
_entity_poly.type
_entity_poly.pdbx_seq_one_letter_code
_entity_poly.pdbx_strand_id
1 'polypeptide(L)' 'MSPIPDDLARAQEEWHATYEQLAAQPRAALRRRLVRLSSEVLFHPYWQGHRSVGRASLHGARHVRAAP' A
#
# COMPACT_ATOMS: atom_id res chain seq x y z
N MET A 1 5.59 16.74 16.09
CA MET A 1 4.84 16.09 14.99
C MET A 1 5.74 16.11 13.77
N SER A 2 6.22 14.96 13.29
CA SER A 2 6.92 14.93 12.01
C SER A 2 5.88 15.18 10.92
N PRO A 3 6.08 16.17 10.02
CA PRO A 3 5.16 16.39 8.92
C PRO A 3 5.08 15.14 8.04
N ILE A 4 3.90 14.87 7.49
CA ILE A 4 3.70 13.82 6.49
C ILE A 4 4.48 14.25 5.24
N PRO A 5 5.33 13.39 4.65
CA PRO A 5 6.03 13.70 3.42
C PRO A 5 5.05 13.99 2.28
N ASP A 6 5.33 15.01 1.48
CA ASP A 6 4.49 15.40 0.34
C ASP A 6 4.30 14.27 -0.67
N ASP A 7 5.31 13.40 -0.83
CA ASP A 7 5.23 12.21 -1.69
C ASP A 7 4.16 11.21 -1.21
N LEU A 8 4.08 10.99 0.11
CA LEU A 8 3.08 10.12 0.70
C LEU A 8 1.67 10.73 0.60
N ALA A 9 1.55 12.04 0.84
CA ALA A 9 0.29 12.75 0.65
C ALA A 9 -0.18 12.64 -0.81
N ARG A 10 0.73 12.85 -1.77
CA ARG A 10 0.45 12.74 -3.21
C ARG A 10 0.02 11.33 -3.62
N ALA A 11 0.71 10.31 -3.12
CA ALA A 11 0.36 8.91 -3.37
C ALA A 11 -1.02 8.55 -2.79
N GLN A 12 -1.37 9.11 -1.62
CA GLN A 12 -2.67 8.94 -0.99
C GLN A 12 -3.79 9.60 -1.81
N GLU A 13 -3.58 10.83 -2.29
CA GLU A 13 -4.52 11.53 -3.18
C GLU A 13 -4.75 10.76 -4.48
N GLU A 14 -3.67 10.28 -5.12
CA GLU A 14 -3.76 9.51 -6.36
C GLU A 14 -4.47 8.17 -6.15
N TRP A 15 -4.24 7.52 -5.00
CA TRP A 15 -4.95 6.31 -4.62
C TRP A 15 -6.45 6.56 -4.48
N HIS A 16 -6.85 7.66 -3.83
CA HIS A 16 -8.25 8.04 -3.66
C HIS A 16 -8.92 8.33 -5.02
N ALA A 17 -8.26 9.12 -5.87
CA ALA A 17 -8.76 9.42 -7.22
C ALA A 17 -8.87 8.17 -8.11
N THR A 18 -7.95 7.21 -7.96
CA THR A 18 -8.00 5.92 -8.68
C THR A 18 -9.12 5.04 -8.14
N TYR A 19 -9.36 5.05 -6.83
CA TYR A 19 -10.44 4.32 -6.19
C TYR A 19 -11.81 4.83 -6.65
N GLU A 20 -12.01 6.15 -6.66
CA GLU A 20 -13.26 6.77 -7.14
C GLU A 20 -13.53 6.41 -8.61
N GLN A 21 -12.51 6.49 -9.47
CA GLN A 21 -12.64 6.07 -10.87
C GLN A 21 -12.97 4.58 -11.00
N LEU A 22 -12.40 3.74 -10.14
CA LEU A 22 -12.68 2.30 -10.14
C LEU A 22 -14.09 1.99 -9.64
N ALA A 23 -14.57 2.72 -8.63
CA ALA A 23 -15.92 2.61 -8.08
C ALA A 23 -16.96 3.02 -9.12
N ALA A 24 -16.67 4.08 -9.89
CA ALA A 24 -17.52 4.52 -11.00
C ALA A 24 -17.47 3.58 -12.19
N GLN A 25 -16.30 3.02 -12.52
CA GLN A 25 -16.17 2.05 -13.60
C GLN A 25 -15.11 0.96 -13.33
N PRO A 26 -15.52 -0.31 -13.20
CA PRO A 26 -14.61 -1.41 -12.93
C PRO A 26 -13.72 -1.70 -14.16
N ARG A 27 -12.51 -1.12 -14.19
CA ARG A 27 -11.50 -1.35 -15.23
C ARG A 27 -10.29 -2.11 -14.68
N ALA A 28 -9.84 -3.14 -15.39
CA ALA A 28 -8.66 -3.92 -15.01
C ALA A 28 -7.37 -3.09 -14.94
N ALA A 29 -7.26 -2.01 -15.71
CA ALA A 29 -6.13 -1.07 -15.63
C ALA A 29 -6.14 -0.26 -14.32
N LEU A 30 -7.32 0.22 -13.88
CA LEU A 30 -7.48 0.94 -12.61
C LEU A 30 -7.23 0.03 -11.41
N ARG A 31 -7.68 -1.23 -11.45
CA ARG A 31 -7.35 -2.21 -10.39
C ARG A 31 -5.84 -2.42 -10.26
N ARG A 32 -5.13 -2.56 -11.38
CA ARG A 32 -3.66 -2.69 -11.39
C ARG A 32 -2.97 -1.45 -10.83
N ARG A 33 -3.43 -0.25 -11.22
CA ARG A 33 -2.91 1.02 -10.68
C ARG A 33 -3.16 1.14 -9.17
N LEU A 34 -4.35 0.77 -8.70
CA LEU A 34 -4.72 0.80 -7.28
C LEU A 34 -3.82 -0.12 -6.43
N VAL A 35 -3.52 -1.33 -6.91
CA VAL A 35 -2.62 -2.27 -6.21
C VAL A 35 -1.19 -1.72 -6.12
N ARG A 36 -0.71 -1.06 -7.18
CA ARG A 36 0.61 -0.42 -7.18
C ARG A 36 0.67 0.74 -6.18
N LEU A 37 -0.28 1.67 -6.25
CA LEU A 37 -0.38 2.82 -5.34
C LEU A 37 -0.55 2.36 -3.87
N SER A 38 -1.33 1.30 -3.65
CA SER A 38 -1.48 0.71 -2.32
C SER A 38 -0.16 0.17 -1.79
N SER A 39 0.66 -0.46 -2.63
CA SER A 39 2.01 -0.91 -2.25
C SER A 39 2.93 0.26 -1.92
N GLU A 40 2.94 1.31 -2.76
CA GLU A 40 3.75 2.51 -2.54
C GLU A 40 3.40 3.21 -1.21
N VAL A 41 2.10 3.35 -0.89
CA VAL A 41 1.65 3.92 0.39
C VAL A 41 1.95 2.98 1.56
N LEU A 42 1.67 1.67 1.47
CA LEU A 42 1.81 0.73 2.59
C LEU A 42 3.27 0.43 2.97
N PHE A 43 4.19 0.48 2.00
CA PHE A 43 5.62 0.25 2.21
C PHE A 43 6.45 1.54 2.30
N HIS A 44 5.78 2.71 2.35
CA HIS A 44 6.46 3.99 2.37
C HIS A 44 7.43 4.11 3.58
N PRO A 45 8.67 4.63 3.38
CA PRO A 45 9.68 4.77 4.43
C PRO A 45 9.23 5.57 5.66
N TYR A 46 8.29 6.50 5.47
CA TYR A 46 7.63 7.23 6.56
C TYR A 46 7.08 6.29 7.64
N TRP A 47 6.43 5.20 7.26
CA TRP A 47 5.89 4.21 8.20
C TRP A 47 6.97 3.33 8.84
N GLN A 48 8.15 3.23 8.21
CA GLN A 48 9.29 2.50 8.77
C GLN A 48 9.99 3.30 9.87
N GLY A 49 10.05 4.63 9.74
CA GLY A 49 10.50 5.53 10.81
C GLY A 49 9.45 5.71 11.92
N HIS A 50 8.17 5.52 11.58
CA HIS A 50 7.03 5.58 12.51
C HIS A 50 6.46 4.18 12.80
N ARG A 51 7.33 3.17 12.91
CA ARG A 51 6.91 1.78 13.05
C ARG A 51 6.33 1.54 14.46
N SER A 52 5.06 1.87 14.64
CA SER A 52 4.23 1.27 15.67
C SER A 52 4.28 -0.25 15.49
N VAL A 53 4.59 -0.93 16.59
CA VAL A 53 5.02 -2.32 16.82
C VAL A 53 4.12 -3.44 16.21
N GLY A 54 3.17 -3.14 15.33
CA GLY A 54 2.12 -4.09 14.91
C GLY A 54 2.26 -4.77 13.53
N ARG A 55 3.19 -4.37 12.65
CA ARG A 55 3.23 -4.86 11.24
C ARG A 55 4.42 -5.74 10.87
N ALA A 56 5.30 -6.08 11.81
CA ALA A 56 6.46 -6.91 11.52
C ALA A 56 6.11 -8.40 11.29
N SER A 57 4.91 -8.86 11.65
CA SER A 57 4.62 -10.30 11.71
C SER A 57 3.94 -10.91 10.47
N LEU A 58 3.58 -10.15 9.43
CA LEU A 58 2.79 -10.71 8.31
C LEU A 58 3.59 -11.10 7.05
N HIS A 59 4.87 -10.74 6.94
CA HIS A 59 5.67 -11.06 5.75
C HIS A 59 6.50 -12.36 5.84
N GLY A 60 6.46 -13.08 6.96
CA GLY A 60 7.28 -14.28 7.18
C GLY A 60 6.65 -15.63 6.80
N ALA A 61 5.33 -15.73 6.64
CA ALA A 61 4.65 -17.03 6.56
C ALA A 61 4.42 -17.55 5.11
N ARG A 62 5.44 -17.51 4.24
CA ARG A 62 5.34 -18.14 2.90
C ARG A 62 6.51 -19.04 2.47
N HIS A 63 7.26 -19.56 3.42
CA HIS A 63 8.13 -20.73 3.22
C HIS A 63 7.78 -21.69 4.37
N VAL A 64 7.18 -22.87 4.20
CA VAL A 64 7.52 -23.99 3.31
C VAL A 64 6.26 -24.86 3.18
N ARG A 65 5.90 -25.24 1.95
CA ARG A 65 5.15 -26.48 1.68
C ARG A 65 6.16 -27.44 1.09
N ALA A 66 6.59 -28.43 1.86
CA ALA A 66 7.19 -29.65 1.36
C ALA A 66 6.84 -30.77 2.35
N ALA A 67 5.95 -31.67 1.90
CA ALA A 67 5.72 -32.98 2.52
C ALA A 67 6.99 -33.84 2.34
N PRO A 68 7.18 -34.87 3.17
CA PRO A 68 6.53 -36.16 2.90
C PRO A 68 5.73 -36.72 4.09
#